data_AF-A0A0K1PV41-F1
#
_entry.id   AF-A0A0K1PV41-F1
#
_cell.length_a   1.000
_cell.length_b   1.000
_cell.length_c   1.000
_cell.angle_alpha   90.00
_cell.angle_beta   90.00
_cell.angle_gamma   90.00
#
_symmetry.space_group_name_H-M   'P 1'
#
loop_
_entity.id
_entity.type
_entity.pdbx_description
1 polymer ?
#
loop_
_entity_poly.entity_id
_entity_poly.type
_entity_poly.pdbx_seq_one_letter_code
_entity_poly.pdbx_strand_id
1 'polypeptide(L)'
;MKKTLGTLAGATLVALVALVACAQSTDVAATDSSAIVSPCKEDCSKAIANDCFVGVCDTATGSCKIQPATDGTECDDGFFCTVGETCKAGVCGNGKPNPCGSNDCLTGICNEDQDRCQLIARPDETPCSVPDNLCVVGAACKAGECVGTPKSCDFDPNIDECHVGACNPKTGACELSPGNDGEPCHGNGFCFHNQTCLHGTCVGGQSTANWWYSTDKSVCHILSCDPKDGSRVEKTVPVGGECVPTTASGANLECMTGLCRDGNICDTVIKTGAPCTTAADDCTVGTCAENGSCAPTATNEGAACDTRDFCTMASTCHQGTCSGVLKSGVTVYYKTDFSAGFAGWTPKDEMHSPWAVRPATSIERQQNGFEPERDHSPSPDGNMLLCKQCQPGTYADSPPIDLEGASDRVWLTLWRAVKHVNDSSAYVSVFDGTKWRVVWSTPFGDASQDFTWYPITVDVTRFKNANFKIRVGIDVGDPQQNNYGTSFFVDDVIVASQSCAPPGTAQGGSNGGN
;
A
#
# COMPACT_ATOMS: atom_id res chain seq x y z
N MET A 1 -57.45 17.86 15.33
CA MET A 1 -57.85 19.10 16.01
C MET A 1 -56.96 20.22 15.47
N LYS A 2 -57.48 21.09 14.60
CA LYS A 2 -57.72 22.55 14.83
C LYS A 2 -56.49 23.25 15.43
N LYS A 3 -55.77 24.05 14.62
CA LYS A 3 -55.90 25.54 14.46
C LYS A 3 -55.04 26.27 15.52
N THR A 4 -54.25 27.32 15.27
CA THR A 4 -54.23 28.35 14.21
C THR A 4 -53.02 29.31 14.39
N LEU A 5 -52.55 29.88 13.25
CA LEU A 5 -52.01 31.24 12.96
C LEU A 5 -50.79 31.77 13.75
N GLY A 6 -49.82 32.52 13.18
CA GLY A 6 -49.56 33.18 11.88
C GLY A 6 -48.15 33.84 11.97
N THR A 7 -47.54 34.56 11.01
CA THR A 7 -47.86 35.04 9.66
C THR A 7 -46.58 35.67 9.05
N LEU A 8 -46.33 35.47 7.72
CA LEU A 8 -45.74 36.37 6.67
C LEU A 8 -44.30 36.93 6.83
N ALA A 9 -43.45 37.13 5.80
CA ALA A 9 -43.48 37.14 4.32
C ALA A 9 -42.02 36.92 3.80
N GLY A 10 -41.66 36.66 2.55
CA GLY A 10 -42.34 36.52 1.27
C GLY A 10 -41.35 35.93 0.25
N ALA A 11 -41.87 35.27 -0.79
CA ALA A 11 -41.11 34.67 -1.87
C ALA A 11 -41.47 35.33 -3.20
N THR A 12 -40.52 35.48 -4.11
CA THR A 12 -40.79 35.76 -5.52
C THR A 12 -39.82 34.96 -6.40
N LEU A 13 -40.39 34.40 -7.45
CA LEU A 13 -39.99 33.27 -8.27
C LEU A 13 -39.23 33.72 -9.54
N VAL A 14 -38.33 32.83 -9.99
CA VAL A 14 -38.07 32.37 -11.38
C VAL A 14 -37.58 33.37 -12.45
N ALA A 15 -36.45 33.02 -13.05
CA ALA A 15 -36.21 33.22 -14.49
C ALA A 15 -35.75 31.89 -15.11
N LEU A 16 -36.52 31.43 -16.09
CA LEU A 16 -36.35 30.23 -16.91
C LEU A 16 -35.98 30.68 -18.34
N VAL A 17 -35.05 29.95 -18.97
CA VAL A 17 -34.91 29.59 -20.41
C VAL A 17 -35.52 30.53 -21.47
N ALA A 18 -34.72 30.91 -22.47
CA ALA A 18 -35.22 31.15 -23.82
C ALA A 18 -34.24 30.66 -24.89
N LEU A 19 -34.78 29.82 -25.76
CA LEU A 19 -34.21 29.21 -26.97
C LEU A 19 -34.96 29.86 -28.16
N VAL A 20 -34.26 30.04 -29.29
CA VAL A 20 -34.79 30.24 -30.67
C VAL A 20 -35.40 31.62 -30.99
N ALA A 21 -34.85 32.31 -32.00
CA ALA A 21 -35.50 32.48 -33.31
C ALA A 21 -34.75 33.47 -34.22
N CYS A 22 -34.44 32.99 -35.42
CA CYS A 22 -34.18 33.77 -36.63
C CYS A 22 -35.51 34.40 -37.08
N ALA A 23 -35.58 35.72 -37.26
CA ALA A 23 -36.64 36.35 -38.05
C ALA A 23 -36.17 37.73 -38.53
N GLN A 24 -36.17 37.88 -39.85
CA GLN A 24 -35.87 39.07 -40.62
C GLN A 24 -36.90 40.16 -40.29
N SER A 25 -36.45 41.39 -40.01
CA SER A 25 -37.32 42.56 -40.04
C SER A 25 -37.15 43.27 -41.39
N THR A 26 -38.01 42.94 -42.34
CA THR A 26 -38.43 43.86 -43.39
C THR A 26 -39.42 44.86 -42.81
N ASP A 27 -39.48 46.03 -43.45
CA ASP A 27 -40.49 47.09 -43.31
C ASP A 27 -40.18 48.20 -42.28
N VAL A 28 -39.33 49.15 -42.70
CA VAL A 28 -39.59 50.57 -42.42
C VAL A 28 -40.21 51.18 -43.65
N ALA A 29 -41.44 51.64 -43.48
CA ALA A 29 -42.26 52.32 -44.45
C ALA A 29 -41.55 53.53 -45.06
N ALA A 30 -41.61 53.62 -46.39
CA ALA A 30 -41.32 54.80 -47.15
C ALA A 30 -42.28 55.94 -46.75
N THR A 31 -41.72 57.07 -46.33
CA THR A 31 -42.38 58.37 -46.41
C THR A 31 -41.42 59.40 -46.98
N ASP A 32 -41.73 59.75 -48.22
CA ASP A 32 -41.58 61.04 -48.87
C ASP A 32 -40.20 61.71 -48.98
N SER A 33 -39.65 61.57 -50.19
CA SER A 33 -39.10 62.64 -51.02
C SER A 33 -38.45 63.82 -50.30
N SER A 34 -37.25 63.56 -49.80
CA SER A 34 -36.16 64.48 -50.12
C SER A 34 -35.03 63.61 -50.61
N ALA A 35 -34.98 63.45 -51.93
CA ALA A 35 -33.74 63.08 -52.57
C ALA A 35 -32.70 64.08 -52.08
N ILE A 36 -31.88 63.67 -51.10
CA ILE A 36 -30.51 64.13 -51.10
C ILE A 36 -30.03 63.61 -52.45
N VAL A 37 -30.08 64.49 -53.46
CA VAL A 37 -29.37 64.29 -54.70
C VAL A 37 -27.94 64.11 -54.22
N SER A 38 -27.52 62.85 -54.09
CA SER A 38 -26.12 62.53 -53.98
C SER A 38 -25.50 63.32 -55.13
N PRO A 39 -24.59 64.27 -54.87
CA PRO A 39 -23.99 65.03 -55.95
C PRO A 39 -23.26 64.10 -56.93
N CYS A 40 -23.01 62.84 -56.53
CA CYS A 40 -22.56 61.76 -57.39
C CYS A 40 -23.73 60.93 -57.93
N LYS A 41 -23.73 60.77 -59.25
CA LYS A 41 -24.72 60.01 -60.04
C LYS A 41 -24.66 58.50 -59.78
N GLU A 42 -23.61 58.02 -59.14
CA GLU A 42 -23.30 56.61 -58.87
C GLU A 42 -23.02 56.39 -57.38
N ASP A 43 -23.28 55.17 -56.91
CA ASP A 43 -23.02 54.73 -55.54
C ASP A 43 -21.52 54.47 -55.33
N CYS A 44 -20.82 55.44 -54.74
CA CYS A 44 -19.37 55.38 -54.54
C CYS A 44 -18.91 54.29 -53.58
N SER A 45 -19.80 53.69 -52.76
CA SER A 45 -19.44 52.54 -51.93
C SER A 45 -19.02 51.31 -52.76
N LYS A 46 -19.41 51.27 -54.05
CA LYS A 46 -19.03 50.21 -54.99
C LYS A 46 -17.72 50.47 -55.74
N ALA A 47 -17.12 51.64 -55.56
CA ALA A 47 -15.86 52.04 -56.20
C ALA A 47 -14.61 51.70 -55.37
N ILE A 48 -14.76 50.83 -54.36
CA ILE A 48 -13.70 50.49 -53.39
C ILE A 48 -12.77 49.41 -53.98
N ALA A 49 -11.46 49.58 -53.78
CA ALA A 49 -10.42 48.66 -54.26
C ALA A 49 -9.95 47.64 -53.20
N ASN A 50 -10.03 47.98 -51.91
CA ASN A 50 -9.79 47.11 -50.75
C ASN A 50 -10.33 47.78 -49.47
N ASP A 51 -10.30 47.07 -48.34
CA ASP A 51 -10.83 47.50 -47.04
C ASP A 51 -10.26 48.82 -46.49
N CYS A 52 -9.05 49.22 -46.92
CA CYS A 52 -8.40 50.46 -46.49
C CYS A 52 -8.61 51.65 -47.41
N PHE A 53 -9.51 51.52 -48.38
CA PHE A 53 -9.94 52.62 -49.22
C PHE A 53 -11.46 52.73 -49.18
N VAL A 54 -11.95 53.98 -49.12
CA VAL A 54 -13.38 54.26 -49.18
C VAL A 54 -13.67 55.15 -50.39
N GLY A 55 -14.73 54.82 -51.11
CA GLY A 55 -15.23 55.66 -52.19
C GLY A 55 -16.03 56.81 -51.60
N VAL A 56 -15.55 58.03 -51.82
CA VAL A 56 -16.21 59.25 -51.34
C VAL A 56 -16.65 60.07 -52.55
N CYS A 57 -17.84 60.64 -52.45
CA CYS A 57 -18.35 61.50 -53.50
C CYS A 57 -17.59 62.83 -53.54
N ASP A 58 -17.03 63.20 -54.69
CA ASP A 58 -16.55 64.54 -54.93
C ASP A 58 -17.73 65.44 -55.34
N THR A 59 -18.17 66.28 -54.41
CA THR A 59 -19.33 67.15 -54.60
C THR A 59 -19.11 68.24 -55.65
N ALA A 60 -17.86 68.52 -56.04
CA ALA A 60 -17.53 69.52 -57.06
C ALA A 60 -17.62 68.97 -58.49
N THR A 61 -17.33 67.68 -58.68
CA THR A 61 -17.27 67.03 -60.00
C THR A 61 -18.38 66.01 -60.22
N GLY A 62 -19.13 65.67 -59.16
CA GLY A 62 -20.17 64.64 -59.18
C GLY A 62 -19.66 63.23 -59.51
N SER A 63 -18.35 63.01 -59.32
CA SER A 63 -17.66 61.74 -59.60
C SER A 63 -17.18 61.10 -58.30
N CYS A 64 -17.06 59.78 -58.28
CA CYS A 64 -16.50 59.06 -57.14
C CYS A 64 -14.96 59.23 -57.12
N LYS A 65 -14.42 59.62 -55.97
CA LYS A 65 -12.97 59.61 -55.70
C LYS A 65 -12.64 58.58 -54.64
N ILE A 66 -11.49 57.95 -54.77
CA ILE A 66 -10.96 57.01 -53.77
C ILE A 66 -10.09 57.81 -52.79
N GLN A 67 -10.30 57.59 -51.49
CA GLN A 67 -9.42 58.11 -50.43
C GLN A 67 -9.15 57.02 -49.38
N PRO A 68 -8.07 57.14 -48.58
CA PRO A 68 -7.81 56.21 -47.48
C PRO A 68 -8.98 56.15 -46.50
N ALA A 69 -9.26 54.95 -46.00
CA ALA A 69 -10.10 54.75 -44.82
C ALA A 69 -9.46 55.43 -43.60
N THR A 70 -10.25 55.62 -42.54
CA THR A 70 -9.75 56.17 -41.27
C THR A 70 -8.68 55.25 -40.68
N ASP A 71 -7.59 55.83 -40.18
CA ASP A 71 -6.59 55.05 -39.47
C ASP A 71 -7.23 54.31 -38.28
N GLY A 72 -6.97 53.00 -38.17
CA GLY A 72 -7.58 52.14 -37.16
C GLY A 72 -8.83 51.37 -37.62
N THR A 73 -9.33 51.60 -38.85
CA THR A 73 -10.40 50.75 -39.42
C THR A 73 -9.92 49.31 -39.58
N GLU A 74 -10.72 48.33 -39.15
CA GLU A 74 -10.44 46.90 -39.35
C GLU A 74 -10.34 46.58 -40.84
N CYS A 75 -9.40 45.74 -41.20
CA CYS A 75 -9.16 45.29 -42.58
C CYS A 75 -8.58 43.88 -42.58
N ASP A 76 -8.51 43.24 -43.74
CA ASP A 76 -7.80 41.98 -43.95
C ASP A 76 -6.59 42.22 -44.86
N ASP A 77 -5.38 41.88 -44.41
CA ASP A 77 -4.17 42.00 -45.22
C ASP A 77 -3.95 40.78 -46.13
N GLY A 78 -4.86 39.81 -46.07
CA GLY A 78 -4.90 38.59 -46.88
C GLY A 78 -3.97 37.50 -46.36
N PHE A 79 -3.34 37.67 -45.19
CA PHE A 79 -2.48 36.68 -44.58
C PHE A 79 -3.17 35.95 -43.41
N PHE A 80 -3.17 34.62 -43.43
CA PHE A 80 -3.86 33.80 -42.42
C PHE A 80 -3.19 33.87 -41.03
N CYS A 81 -1.87 34.05 -41.00
CA CYS A 81 -1.08 34.10 -39.77
C CYS A 81 -1.01 35.46 -39.10
N THR A 82 -1.72 36.45 -39.61
CA THR A 82 -1.95 37.73 -38.96
C THR A 82 -3.44 37.86 -38.61
N VAL A 83 -3.72 38.41 -37.44
CA VAL A 83 -5.08 38.76 -37.02
C VAL A 83 -5.14 40.16 -36.39
N GLY A 84 -6.25 40.85 -36.62
CA GLY A 84 -6.56 42.14 -35.97
C GLY A 84 -5.85 43.32 -36.63
N GLU A 85 -5.70 43.25 -37.95
CA GLU A 85 -5.10 44.26 -38.81
C GLU A 85 -5.95 45.53 -38.80
N THR A 86 -5.27 46.66 -38.99
CA THR A 86 -5.92 47.95 -39.09
C THR A 86 -5.31 48.79 -40.19
N CYS A 87 -6.14 49.60 -40.83
CA CYS A 87 -5.70 50.52 -41.86
C CYS A 87 -4.80 51.61 -41.28
N LYS A 88 -3.71 51.91 -41.98
CA LYS A 88 -2.87 53.08 -41.72
C LYS A 88 -2.45 53.70 -43.04
N ALA A 89 -2.87 54.94 -43.29
CA ALA A 89 -2.59 55.68 -44.52
C ALA A 89 -2.94 54.88 -45.80
N GLY A 90 -4.04 54.13 -45.78
CA GLY A 90 -4.52 53.34 -46.93
C GLY A 90 -3.85 51.97 -47.11
N VAL A 91 -3.03 51.53 -46.15
CA VAL A 91 -2.40 50.20 -46.15
C VAL A 91 -2.98 49.36 -45.01
N CYS A 92 -3.41 48.14 -45.30
CA CYS A 92 -3.82 47.17 -44.29
C CYS A 92 -2.58 46.48 -43.69
N GLY A 93 -2.52 46.38 -42.36
CA GLY A 93 -1.44 45.70 -41.67
C GLY A 93 -1.45 45.99 -40.16
N ASN A 94 -0.29 45.90 -39.50
CA ASN A 94 -0.15 45.96 -38.04
C ASN A 94 -0.94 44.87 -37.28
N GLY A 95 -1.32 43.79 -37.96
CA GLY A 95 -1.88 42.59 -37.35
C GLY A 95 -0.91 41.94 -36.37
N LYS A 96 -1.45 41.14 -35.45
CA LYS A 96 -0.66 40.33 -34.51
C LYS A 96 -0.55 38.90 -35.03
N PRO A 97 0.52 38.16 -34.70
CA PRO A 97 0.61 36.75 -35.06
C PRO A 97 -0.60 35.97 -34.57
N ASN A 98 -1.20 35.15 -35.45
CA ASN A 98 -2.27 34.24 -35.13
C ASN A 98 -1.77 33.23 -34.09
N PRO A 99 -2.37 33.19 -32.87
CA PRO A 99 -1.83 32.41 -31.76
C PRO A 99 -2.04 30.89 -31.90
N CYS A 100 -2.86 30.44 -32.87
CA CYS A 100 -3.12 29.04 -33.20
C CYS A 100 -3.52 28.07 -32.07
N GLY A 101 -3.84 28.60 -30.89
CA GLY A 101 -4.17 27.81 -29.70
C GLY A 101 -2.95 27.09 -29.12
N SER A 102 -3.01 26.74 -27.85
CA SER A 102 -2.00 25.90 -27.20
C SER A 102 -2.60 25.22 -25.98
N ASN A 103 -1.93 24.17 -25.50
CA ASN A 103 -2.14 23.62 -24.17
C ASN A 103 -0.77 23.37 -23.51
N ASP A 104 -0.76 22.72 -22.35
CA ASP A 104 0.48 22.50 -21.60
C ASP A 104 1.52 21.64 -22.35
N CYS A 105 1.09 20.78 -23.29
CA CYS A 105 1.95 19.87 -24.04
C CYS A 105 1.97 20.08 -25.55
N LEU A 106 1.14 20.98 -26.07
CA LEU A 106 1.06 21.35 -27.48
C LEU A 106 1.21 22.86 -27.64
N THR A 107 1.96 23.28 -28.65
CA THR A 107 2.02 24.70 -29.05
C THR A 107 1.54 24.84 -30.49
N GLY A 108 0.67 25.83 -30.71
CA GLY A 108 0.19 26.20 -32.03
C GLY A 108 1.23 27.00 -32.79
N ILE A 109 1.54 26.53 -33.99
CA ILE A 109 2.32 27.26 -34.98
C ILE A 109 1.39 27.53 -36.16
N CYS A 110 1.44 28.76 -36.66
CA CYS A 110 0.71 29.13 -37.85
C CYS A 110 1.53 28.82 -39.11
N ASN A 111 0.88 28.20 -40.10
CA ASN A 111 1.47 27.93 -41.40
C ASN A 111 0.72 28.73 -42.47
N GLU A 112 1.41 29.76 -42.98
CA GLU A 112 0.88 30.68 -44.00
C GLU A 112 0.69 29.99 -45.34
N ASP A 113 1.65 29.16 -45.78
CA ASP A 113 1.58 28.47 -47.07
C ASP A 113 0.37 27.51 -47.18
N GLN A 114 -0.18 27.10 -46.04
CA GLN A 114 -1.31 26.17 -45.95
C GLN A 114 -2.57 26.79 -45.36
N ASP A 115 -2.56 28.10 -45.06
CA ASP A 115 -3.63 28.83 -44.40
C ASP A 115 -4.23 28.06 -43.21
N ARG A 116 -3.37 27.50 -42.34
CA ARG A 116 -3.83 26.67 -41.22
C ARG A 116 -2.94 26.71 -39.99
N CYS A 117 -3.59 26.52 -38.84
CA CYS A 117 -2.93 26.24 -37.58
C CYS A 117 -2.50 24.77 -37.49
N GLN A 118 -1.28 24.56 -36.99
CA GLN A 118 -0.71 23.25 -36.72
C GLN A 118 -0.28 23.17 -35.25
N LEU A 119 -0.59 22.07 -34.58
CA LEU A 119 -0.13 21.81 -33.22
C LEU A 119 1.12 20.95 -33.28
N ILE A 120 2.17 21.38 -32.58
CA ILE A 120 3.39 20.58 -32.38
C ILE A 120 3.55 20.23 -30.91
N ALA A 121 4.11 19.05 -30.64
CA ALA A 121 4.43 18.62 -29.28
C ALA A 121 5.52 19.53 -28.68
N ARG A 122 5.32 19.95 -27.44
CA ARG A 122 6.37 20.53 -26.61
C ARG A 122 7.39 19.44 -26.24
N PRO A 123 8.61 19.81 -25.82
CA PRO A 123 9.60 18.84 -25.37
C PRO A 123 9.04 17.89 -24.32
N ASP A 124 9.41 16.61 -24.41
CA ASP A 124 9.13 15.66 -23.34
C ASP A 124 9.71 16.17 -22.01
N GLU A 125 9.09 15.76 -20.91
CA GLU A 125 9.41 16.20 -19.54
C GLU A 125 9.05 17.66 -19.21
N THR A 126 8.47 18.42 -20.15
CA THR A 126 7.90 19.74 -19.84
C THR A 126 6.82 19.57 -18.75
N PRO A 127 6.90 20.28 -17.62
CA PRO A 127 5.87 20.22 -16.58
C PRO A 127 4.51 20.62 -17.13
N CYS A 128 3.49 19.83 -16.83
CA CYS A 128 2.12 20.07 -17.26
C CYS A 128 1.14 19.75 -16.13
N SER A 129 -0.07 20.27 -16.22
CA SER A 129 -1.15 19.92 -15.29
C SER A 129 -2.23 19.14 -16.04
N VAL A 130 -2.69 18.04 -15.46
CA VAL A 130 -3.86 17.33 -15.99
C VAL A 130 -5.12 18.11 -15.58
N PRO A 131 -5.86 18.71 -16.53
CA PRO A 131 -7.06 19.47 -16.19
C PRO A 131 -8.10 18.55 -15.52
N ASP A 132 -8.83 19.10 -14.55
CA ASP A 132 -9.93 18.43 -13.84
C ASP A 132 -9.57 17.16 -13.05
N ASN A 133 -8.27 16.87 -12.86
CA ASN A 133 -7.81 15.74 -12.05
C ASN A 133 -6.56 16.09 -11.21
N LEU A 134 -6.81 16.61 -10.00
CA LEU A 134 -5.78 16.90 -8.99
C LEU A 134 -5.13 15.65 -8.37
N CYS A 135 -5.57 14.45 -8.76
CA CYS A 135 -4.99 13.19 -8.30
C CYS A 135 -3.88 12.68 -9.21
N VAL A 136 -3.49 13.43 -10.24
CA VAL A 136 -2.30 13.13 -11.03
C VAL A 136 -1.15 13.99 -10.50
N VAL A 137 -0.11 13.34 -9.98
CA VAL A 137 1.09 13.99 -9.46
C VAL A 137 2.28 13.76 -10.39
N GLY A 138 3.25 14.69 -10.36
CA GLY A 138 4.45 14.60 -11.18
C GLY A 138 4.16 14.56 -12.69
N ALA A 139 3.10 15.22 -13.15
CA ALA A 139 2.70 15.17 -14.55
C ALA A 139 3.68 15.96 -15.44
N ALA A 140 4.03 15.33 -16.57
CA ALA A 140 4.91 15.90 -17.56
C ALA A 140 4.48 15.50 -18.98
N CYS A 141 4.87 16.30 -19.95
CA CYS A 141 4.55 16.02 -21.35
C CYS A 141 5.31 14.79 -21.85
N LYS A 142 4.59 13.92 -22.56
CA LYS A 142 5.15 12.80 -23.30
C LYS A 142 4.42 12.66 -24.61
N ALA A 143 5.13 12.84 -25.72
CA ALA A 143 4.56 12.76 -27.07
C ALA A 143 3.32 13.67 -27.29
N GLY A 144 3.31 14.86 -26.67
CA GLY A 144 2.21 15.83 -26.78
C GLY A 144 1.03 15.61 -25.83
N GLU A 145 1.07 14.58 -24.97
CA GLU A 145 0.08 14.34 -23.92
C GLU A 145 0.64 14.63 -22.53
N CYS A 146 -0.19 15.14 -21.63
CA CYS A 146 0.18 15.34 -20.24
C CYS A 146 -0.06 14.04 -19.45
N VAL A 147 1.02 13.38 -19.02
CA VAL A 147 0.96 12.10 -18.31
C VAL A 147 1.62 12.21 -16.94
N GLY A 148 1.06 11.57 -15.92
CA GLY A 148 1.61 11.56 -14.57
C GLY A 148 1.17 10.33 -13.78
N THR A 149 1.51 10.26 -12.51
CA THR A 149 1.19 9.12 -11.65
C THR A 149 -0.03 9.39 -10.78
N PRO A 150 -0.88 8.38 -10.49
CA PRO A 150 -1.94 8.52 -9.50
C PRO A 150 -1.38 8.83 -8.10
N LYS A 151 -1.99 9.79 -7.41
CA LYS A 151 -1.69 10.13 -6.01
C LYS A 151 -2.12 8.96 -5.11
N SER A 152 -1.16 8.35 -4.41
CA SER A 152 -1.47 7.36 -3.35
C SER A 152 -2.01 8.09 -2.11
N CYS A 153 -3.04 7.49 -1.51
CA CYS A 153 -3.71 7.98 -0.30
C CYS A 153 -3.62 6.98 0.85
N ASP A 154 -2.77 5.96 0.74
CA ASP A 154 -2.70 4.82 1.67
C ASP A 154 -2.07 5.18 3.03
N PHE A 155 -1.56 6.40 3.19
CA PHE A 155 -0.85 6.88 4.37
C PHE A 155 -1.72 7.72 5.32
N ASP A 156 -3.02 7.88 5.07
CA ASP A 156 -3.89 8.69 5.94
C ASP A 156 -4.14 7.97 7.28
N PRO A 157 -3.82 8.59 8.43
CA PRO A 157 -3.98 7.96 9.74
C PRO A 157 -5.43 7.70 10.15
N ASN A 158 -6.41 8.20 9.39
CA ASN A 158 -7.84 7.96 9.63
C ASN A 158 -8.40 6.75 8.84
N ILE A 159 -7.56 6.04 8.07
CA ILE A 159 -7.98 4.81 7.38
C ILE A 159 -8.20 3.71 8.41
N ASP A 160 -9.44 3.20 8.46
CA ASP A 160 -9.77 2.00 9.22
C ASP A 160 -9.67 0.73 8.36
N GLU A 161 -9.85 -0.42 9.00
CA GLU A 161 -9.68 -1.75 8.39
C GLU A 161 -10.59 -2.00 7.17
N CYS A 162 -11.75 -1.34 7.07
CA CYS A 162 -12.72 -1.51 5.99
C CYS A 162 -12.78 -0.35 5.00
N HIS A 163 -11.85 0.60 5.10
CA HIS A 163 -11.75 1.71 4.17
C HIS A 163 -10.37 1.73 3.52
N VAL A 164 -10.29 2.34 2.35
CA VAL A 164 -9.05 2.69 1.67
C VAL A 164 -9.03 4.19 1.41
N GLY A 165 -7.84 4.77 1.32
CA GLY A 165 -7.69 6.17 0.92
C GLY A 165 -7.92 6.31 -0.59
N ALA A 166 -8.90 7.12 -0.98
CA ALA A 166 -9.13 7.47 -2.38
C ALA A 166 -8.92 8.98 -2.59
N CYS A 167 -8.20 9.34 -3.66
CA CYS A 167 -8.01 10.75 -3.99
C CYS A 167 -9.23 11.29 -4.74
N ASN A 168 -9.76 12.43 -4.28
CA ASN A 168 -10.83 13.16 -4.97
C ASN A 168 -10.26 14.00 -6.13
N PRO A 169 -10.63 13.75 -7.40
CA PRO A 169 -10.01 14.40 -8.56
C PRO A 169 -10.27 15.91 -8.63
N LYS A 170 -11.30 16.43 -7.94
CA LYS A 170 -11.62 17.87 -7.93
C LYS A 170 -10.92 18.64 -6.82
N THR A 171 -10.69 18.01 -5.67
CA THR A 171 -10.11 18.68 -4.50
C THR A 171 -8.65 18.29 -4.26
N GLY A 172 -8.20 17.16 -4.82
CA GLY A 172 -6.89 16.57 -4.55
C GLY A 172 -6.74 16.02 -3.12
N ALA A 173 -7.82 16.03 -2.33
CA ALA A 173 -7.83 15.51 -0.96
C ALA A 173 -7.93 13.98 -0.96
N CYS A 174 -7.30 13.35 0.02
CA CYS A 174 -7.52 11.95 0.31
C CYS A 174 -8.79 11.83 1.16
N GLU A 175 -9.73 11.00 0.72
CA GLU A 175 -11.02 10.77 1.36
C GLU A 175 -11.19 9.26 1.58
N LEU A 176 -11.89 8.89 2.66
CA LEU A 176 -12.17 7.50 2.95
C LEU A 176 -13.18 6.95 1.93
N SER A 177 -12.84 5.83 1.32
CA SER A 177 -13.75 5.07 0.46
C SER A 177 -13.89 3.64 0.97
N PRO A 178 -15.08 3.02 0.88
CA PRO A 178 -15.25 1.60 1.16
C PRO A 178 -14.23 0.73 0.43
N GLY A 179 -13.56 -0.16 1.15
CA GLY A 179 -12.53 -1.03 0.59
C GLY A 179 -12.26 -2.26 1.45
N ASN A 180 -11.25 -3.04 1.06
CA ASN A 180 -10.81 -4.25 1.75
C ASN A 180 -11.92 -5.32 1.92
N ASP A 181 -12.89 -5.38 1.00
CA ASP A 181 -13.99 -6.35 1.08
C ASP A 181 -13.46 -7.79 1.16
N GLY A 182 -13.88 -8.53 2.19
CA GLY A 182 -13.41 -9.88 2.49
C GLY A 182 -12.21 -9.97 3.43
N GLU A 183 -11.49 -8.87 3.68
CA GLU A 183 -10.41 -8.82 4.67
C GLU A 183 -10.96 -8.83 6.11
N PRO A 184 -10.20 -9.37 7.08
CA PRO A 184 -10.60 -9.41 8.47
C PRO A 184 -10.68 -8.01 9.07
N CYS A 185 -11.67 -7.80 9.94
CA CYS A 185 -11.86 -6.54 10.66
C CYS A 185 -12.38 -6.76 12.09
N HIS A 186 -12.30 -5.71 12.90
CA HIS A 186 -12.76 -5.62 14.27
C HIS A 186 -13.86 -4.56 14.35
N GLY A 187 -15.11 -5.00 14.38
CA GLY A 187 -16.26 -4.12 14.56
C GLY A 187 -16.38 -3.63 16.00
N ASN A 188 -17.30 -2.68 16.23
CA ASN A 188 -17.54 -2.04 17.53
C ASN A 188 -18.24 -2.95 18.58
N GLY A 189 -18.13 -4.27 18.47
CA GLY A 189 -18.81 -5.24 19.34
C GLY A 189 -17.82 -6.08 20.15
N PHE A 190 -17.94 -6.06 21.48
CA PHE A 190 -16.99 -6.68 22.41
C PHE A 190 -16.85 -8.22 22.32
N CYS A 191 -17.68 -8.92 21.54
CA CYS A 191 -17.78 -10.40 21.56
C CYS A 191 -17.91 -11.05 20.15
N PHE A 192 -17.34 -10.47 19.09
CA PHE A 192 -17.39 -11.03 17.72
C PHE A 192 -15.98 -11.34 17.17
N HIS A 193 -15.84 -12.45 16.46
CA HIS A 193 -14.61 -12.85 15.75
C HIS A 193 -14.94 -13.33 14.33
N ASN A 194 -13.95 -13.37 13.43
CA ASN A 194 -14.10 -13.66 12.00
C ASN A 194 -15.09 -12.70 11.31
N GLN A 195 -14.98 -11.41 11.62
CA GLN A 195 -15.72 -10.39 10.88
C GLN A 195 -14.93 -10.03 9.62
N THR A 196 -15.64 -9.66 8.58
CA THR A 196 -15.05 -9.28 7.30
C THR A 196 -15.64 -7.97 6.83
N CYS A 197 -14.84 -7.16 6.14
CA CYS A 197 -15.33 -5.94 5.54
C CYS A 197 -16.32 -6.24 4.41
N LEU A 198 -17.39 -5.47 4.36
CA LEU A 198 -18.33 -5.42 3.25
C LEU A 198 -18.85 -3.99 3.08
N HIS A 199 -18.48 -3.36 1.97
CA HIS A 199 -18.88 -2.00 1.62
C HIS A 199 -18.61 -0.98 2.75
N GLY A 200 -17.40 -1.00 3.32
CA GLY A 200 -17.01 -0.02 4.35
C GLY A 200 -17.56 -0.32 5.74
N THR A 201 -18.25 -1.44 5.91
CA THR A 201 -18.76 -1.89 7.21
C THR A 201 -18.11 -3.21 7.58
N CYS A 202 -17.63 -3.32 8.80
CA CYS A 202 -17.24 -4.61 9.36
C CYS A 202 -18.51 -5.42 9.68
N VAL A 203 -18.75 -6.48 8.89
CA VAL A 203 -19.97 -7.29 9.00
C VAL A 203 -19.63 -8.75 9.32
N GLY A 204 -20.67 -9.48 9.74
CA GLY A 204 -20.52 -10.88 10.11
C GLY A 204 -19.87 -11.08 11.48
N GLY A 205 -19.29 -12.26 11.64
CA GLY A 205 -18.76 -12.76 12.89
C GLY A 205 -19.72 -13.67 13.65
N GLN A 206 -19.18 -14.74 14.22
CA GLN A 206 -19.90 -15.58 15.17
C GLN A 206 -19.81 -14.92 16.56
N SER A 207 -20.90 -14.92 17.32
CA SER A 207 -20.83 -14.52 18.73
C SER A 207 -19.90 -15.49 19.44
N THR A 208 -18.79 -14.98 19.98
CA THR A 208 -17.87 -15.80 20.78
C THR A 208 -18.46 -15.96 22.17
N ALA A 209 -19.42 -16.88 22.30
CA ALA A 209 -19.92 -17.30 23.60
C ALA A 209 -18.85 -18.02 24.44
N ASN A 210 -17.66 -18.36 23.91
CA ASN A 210 -16.72 -19.25 24.60
C ASN A 210 -15.24 -18.81 24.42
N TRP A 211 -14.81 -17.66 24.94
CA TRP A 211 -13.41 -17.22 24.80
C TRP A 211 -12.74 -16.69 26.07
N TRP A 212 -13.09 -17.24 27.23
CA TRP A 212 -12.01 -17.46 28.20
C TRP A 212 -12.01 -18.91 28.69
N TYR A 213 -10.91 -19.59 28.43
CA TYR A 213 -10.53 -20.73 29.23
C TYR A 213 -10.24 -20.22 30.64
N SER A 214 -10.87 -20.84 31.64
CA SER A 214 -10.49 -20.65 33.03
C SER A 214 -8.97 -20.76 33.18
N THR A 215 -8.37 -19.96 34.05
CA THR A 215 -6.98 -20.14 34.48
C THR A 215 -6.75 -21.50 35.15
N ASP A 216 -7.82 -22.22 35.51
CA ASP A 216 -7.77 -23.66 35.77
C ASP A 216 -7.85 -24.43 34.45
N LYS A 217 -6.66 -24.68 33.85
CA LYS A 217 -6.44 -25.35 32.56
C LYS A 217 -6.92 -26.82 32.49
N SER A 218 -7.73 -27.30 33.44
CA SER A 218 -8.10 -28.72 33.62
C SER A 218 -9.60 -28.96 33.87
N VAL A 219 -10.47 -27.95 33.75
CA VAL A 219 -11.89 -28.09 34.14
C VAL A 219 -12.90 -27.70 33.05
N CYS A 220 -14.09 -28.29 33.15
CA CYS A 220 -15.25 -28.10 32.26
C CYS A 220 -16.00 -26.80 32.49
N HIS A 221 -15.29 -25.68 32.38
CA HIS A 221 -15.84 -24.34 32.57
C HIS A 221 -15.46 -23.47 31.38
N ILE A 222 -16.45 -22.79 30.80
CA ILE A 222 -16.25 -21.79 29.75
C ILE A 222 -16.65 -20.43 30.30
N LEU A 223 -15.84 -19.42 30.01
CA LEU A 223 -16.21 -18.03 30.25
C LEU A 223 -16.82 -17.49 28.96
N SER A 224 -18.03 -16.96 29.10
CA SER A 224 -18.83 -16.36 28.04
C SER A 224 -18.83 -14.84 28.16
N CYS A 225 -18.75 -14.14 27.03
CA CYS A 225 -18.80 -12.68 26.96
C CYS A 225 -20.28 -12.24 26.87
N ASP A 226 -20.74 -11.36 27.75
CA ASP A 226 -22.07 -10.76 27.64
C ASP A 226 -22.08 -9.77 26.46
N PRO A 227 -22.89 -9.99 25.41
CA PRO A 227 -22.90 -9.13 24.23
C PRO A 227 -23.43 -7.71 24.49
N LYS A 228 -23.99 -7.42 25.67
CA LYS A 228 -24.49 -6.08 26.02
C LYS A 228 -23.41 -5.17 26.60
N ASP A 229 -22.46 -5.73 27.35
CA ASP A 229 -21.49 -4.94 28.12
C ASP A 229 -20.06 -5.51 28.14
N GLY A 230 -19.82 -6.64 27.48
CA GLY A 230 -18.50 -7.28 27.39
C GLY A 230 -18.06 -7.99 28.69
N SER A 231 -18.94 -8.11 29.69
CA SER A 231 -18.61 -8.75 30.97
C SER A 231 -18.41 -10.27 30.84
N ARG A 232 -17.60 -10.86 31.73
CA ARG A 232 -17.30 -12.29 31.73
C ARG A 232 -18.30 -13.06 32.60
N VAL A 233 -18.99 -14.04 32.03
CA VAL A 233 -19.93 -14.93 32.72
C VAL A 233 -19.42 -16.37 32.63
N GLU A 234 -19.12 -16.97 33.79
CA GLU A 234 -18.71 -18.36 33.90
C GLU A 234 -19.90 -19.31 33.73
N LYS A 235 -19.74 -20.35 32.90
CA LYS A 235 -20.72 -21.42 32.69
C LYS A 235 -20.04 -22.78 32.72
N THR A 236 -20.70 -23.75 33.34
CA THR A 236 -20.28 -25.14 33.32
C THR A 236 -20.61 -25.79 31.97
N VAL A 237 -19.64 -26.52 31.41
CA VAL A 237 -19.80 -27.32 30.21
C VAL A 237 -20.46 -28.66 30.59
N PRO A 238 -21.58 -29.06 29.95
CA PRO A 238 -22.18 -30.36 30.20
C PRO A 238 -21.24 -31.52 29.86
N VAL A 239 -21.50 -32.70 30.46
CA VAL A 239 -20.81 -33.95 30.10
C VAL A 239 -20.94 -34.20 28.60
N GLY A 240 -19.82 -34.55 27.96
CA GLY A 240 -19.69 -34.72 26.51
C GLY A 240 -19.45 -33.41 25.74
N GLY A 241 -19.51 -32.25 26.40
CA GLY A 241 -19.10 -30.98 25.80
C GLY A 241 -17.58 -30.86 25.67
N GLU A 242 -17.12 -30.03 24.74
CA GLU A 242 -15.70 -29.85 24.47
C GLU A 242 -15.01 -28.98 25.54
N CYS A 243 -13.75 -29.28 25.80
CA CYS A 243 -12.88 -28.53 26.71
C CYS A 243 -11.45 -28.50 26.18
N VAL A 244 -10.57 -27.67 26.75
CA VAL A 244 -9.14 -27.71 26.43
C VAL A 244 -8.44 -28.71 27.35
N PRO A 245 -7.86 -29.79 26.80
CA PRO A 245 -7.13 -30.75 27.60
C PRO A 245 -5.87 -30.11 28.17
N THR A 246 -5.49 -30.47 29.40
CA THR A 246 -4.15 -30.16 29.93
C THR A 246 -3.12 -30.87 29.06
N THR A 247 -2.45 -30.11 28.21
CA THR A 247 -1.42 -30.68 27.35
C THR A 247 -0.23 -31.13 28.19
N ALA A 248 0.15 -32.40 28.06
CA ALA A 248 1.55 -32.76 28.25
C ALA A 248 2.35 -31.94 27.22
N SER A 249 3.49 -31.40 27.65
CA SER A 249 4.43 -30.66 26.80
C SER A 249 4.66 -31.40 25.46
N GLY A 250 4.26 -30.78 24.34
CA GLY A 250 4.43 -31.33 22.97
C GLY A 250 3.15 -31.72 22.21
N ALA A 251 1.97 -31.55 22.79
CA ALA A 251 0.68 -31.87 22.16
C ALA A 251 0.19 -30.84 21.13
N ASN A 252 -0.38 -31.32 20.02
CA ASN A 252 -0.93 -30.50 18.95
C ASN A 252 -2.47 -30.41 19.04
N LEU A 253 -3.03 -29.21 19.24
CA LEU A 253 -4.49 -29.00 19.33
C LEU A 253 -5.26 -29.42 18.08
N GLU A 254 -4.63 -29.52 16.90
CA GLU A 254 -5.28 -30.07 15.70
C GLU A 254 -5.57 -31.57 15.87
N CYS A 255 -4.68 -32.26 16.60
CA CYS A 255 -4.70 -33.71 16.76
C CYS A 255 -5.36 -34.20 18.04
N MET A 256 -5.88 -33.28 18.86
CA MET A 256 -6.46 -33.60 20.15
C MET A 256 -7.74 -32.79 20.35
N THR A 257 -8.68 -33.32 21.12
CA THR A 257 -9.81 -32.57 21.67
C THR A 257 -9.98 -32.93 23.14
N GLY A 258 -10.50 -32.02 23.95
CA GLY A 258 -10.90 -32.33 25.31
C GLY A 258 -12.39 -32.61 25.35
N LEU A 259 -12.82 -33.62 26.10
CA LEU A 259 -14.23 -33.89 26.39
C LEU A 259 -14.50 -33.91 27.88
N CYS A 260 -15.59 -33.24 28.27
CA CYS A 260 -16.02 -33.15 29.64
C CYS A 260 -16.63 -34.45 30.16
N ARG A 261 -16.16 -34.91 31.32
CA ARG A 261 -16.78 -36.01 32.07
C ARG A 261 -17.35 -35.53 33.40
N ASP A 262 -18.09 -36.43 34.06
CA ASP A 262 -18.64 -36.19 35.39
C ASP A 262 -17.55 -35.69 36.36
N GLY A 263 -17.92 -34.71 37.19
CA GLY A 263 -16.98 -34.09 38.15
C GLY A 263 -16.15 -32.93 37.57
N ASN A 264 -16.57 -32.35 36.44
CA ASN A 264 -15.92 -31.21 35.76
C ASN A 264 -14.49 -31.50 35.29
N ILE A 265 -14.19 -32.76 34.94
CA ILE A 265 -12.88 -33.19 34.46
C ILE A 265 -12.82 -33.10 32.94
N CYS A 266 -11.77 -32.48 32.40
CA CYS A 266 -11.51 -32.46 30.97
C CYS A 266 -10.62 -33.65 30.55
N ASP A 267 -11.21 -34.64 29.88
CA ASP A 267 -10.48 -35.79 29.37
C ASP A 267 -9.90 -35.52 27.98
N THR A 268 -8.67 -35.98 27.76
CA THR A 268 -7.99 -35.83 26.48
C THR A 268 -8.37 -36.94 25.52
N VAL A 269 -8.76 -36.57 24.30
CA VAL A 269 -9.07 -37.49 23.19
C VAL A 269 -8.15 -37.19 22.02
N ILE A 270 -7.41 -38.20 21.57
CA ILE A 270 -6.48 -38.08 20.42
C ILE A 270 -7.23 -38.46 19.14
N LYS A 271 -7.13 -37.61 18.12
CA LYS A 271 -7.76 -37.78 16.80
C LYS A 271 -6.83 -38.53 15.85
N THR A 272 -6.40 -39.73 16.22
CA THR A 272 -5.45 -40.51 15.40
C THR A 272 -5.95 -40.67 13.96
N GLY A 273 -5.08 -40.36 12.99
CA GLY A 273 -5.39 -40.44 11.56
C GLY A 273 -6.13 -39.23 10.97
N ALA A 274 -6.52 -38.25 11.79
CA ALA A 274 -7.08 -37.00 11.27
C ALA A 274 -6.02 -36.17 10.55
N PRO A 275 -6.38 -35.39 9.51
CA PRO A 275 -5.47 -34.45 8.89
C PRO A 275 -5.13 -33.32 9.86
N CYS A 276 -3.89 -32.85 9.80
CA CYS A 276 -3.39 -31.70 10.54
C CYS A 276 -2.49 -30.87 9.62
N THR A 277 -2.43 -29.56 9.84
CA THR A 277 -1.76 -28.64 8.92
C THR A 277 -0.35 -28.29 9.37
N THR A 278 -0.10 -28.37 10.66
CA THR A 278 1.17 -28.04 11.33
C THR A 278 2.39 -28.81 10.83
N ALA A 279 2.22 -30.02 10.28
CA ALA A 279 3.28 -30.79 9.62
C ALA A 279 2.99 -31.03 8.13
N ALA A 280 2.26 -30.11 7.48
CA ALA A 280 1.96 -30.13 6.05
C ALA A 280 2.67 -28.97 5.34
N ASP A 281 3.41 -29.23 4.28
CA ASP A 281 4.08 -28.23 3.43
C ASP A 281 3.91 -28.63 1.94
N ASP A 282 4.65 -28.00 1.03
CA ASP A 282 4.58 -28.31 -0.41
C ASP A 282 4.87 -29.80 -0.72
N CYS A 283 5.68 -30.46 0.13
CA CYS A 283 6.16 -31.82 0.00
C CYS A 283 5.60 -32.77 1.07
N THR A 284 4.85 -32.30 2.07
CA THR A 284 4.30 -33.13 3.14
C THR A 284 2.81 -32.88 3.40
N VAL A 285 2.08 -33.91 3.83
CA VAL A 285 0.77 -33.78 4.46
C VAL A 285 0.85 -34.20 5.92
N GLY A 286 0.23 -33.46 6.82
CA GLY A 286 0.20 -33.78 8.24
C GLY A 286 -0.92 -34.76 8.58
N THR A 287 -0.59 -35.79 9.36
CA THR A 287 -1.55 -36.75 9.93
C THR A 287 -1.32 -36.92 11.43
N CYS A 288 -2.38 -36.93 12.22
CA CYS A 288 -2.30 -37.06 13.66
C CYS A 288 -1.86 -38.46 14.12
N ALA A 289 -0.76 -38.52 14.86
CA ALA A 289 -0.21 -39.75 15.44
C ALA A 289 -0.89 -40.12 16.77
N GLU A 290 -0.66 -41.36 17.24
CA GLU A 290 -1.27 -41.90 18.47
C GLU A 290 -0.89 -41.17 19.75
N ASN A 291 0.23 -40.43 19.74
CA ASN A 291 0.68 -39.59 20.83
C ASN A 291 0.09 -38.16 20.78
N GLY A 292 -0.78 -37.86 19.80
CA GLY A 292 -1.37 -36.53 19.63
C GLY A 292 -0.47 -35.49 18.96
N SER A 293 0.69 -35.89 18.42
CA SER A 293 1.50 -35.01 17.55
C SER A 293 1.00 -35.05 16.11
N CYS A 294 1.16 -33.95 15.38
CA CYS A 294 0.99 -33.94 13.93
C CYS A 294 2.26 -34.50 13.28
N ALA A 295 2.15 -35.63 12.58
CA ALA A 295 3.27 -36.29 11.92
C ALA A 295 3.23 -36.03 10.40
N PRO A 296 4.34 -35.61 9.79
CA PRO A 296 4.41 -35.40 8.35
C PRO A 296 4.43 -36.73 7.58
N THR A 297 3.79 -36.75 6.41
CA THR A 297 3.89 -37.84 5.42
C THR A 297 4.25 -37.25 4.07
N ALA A 298 5.28 -37.78 3.43
CA ALA A 298 5.75 -37.32 2.13
C ALA A 298 4.67 -37.41 1.04
N THR A 299 4.57 -36.35 0.23
CA THR A 299 3.68 -36.23 -0.93
C THR A 299 4.36 -35.41 -2.04
N ASN A 300 3.73 -35.32 -3.22
CA ASN A 300 4.13 -34.42 -4.31
C ASN A 300 5.59 -34.64 -4.81
N GLU A 301 6.09 -35.86 -4.72
CA GLU A 301 7.45 -36.23 -5.12
C GLU A 301 7.77 -35.82 -6.57
N GLY A 302 8.87 -35.06 -6.75
CA GLY A 302 9.28 -34.50 -8.03
C GLY A 302 8.51 -33.25 -8.49
N ALA A 303 7.50 -32.81 -7.75
CA ALA A 303 6.85 -31.53 -8.01
C ALA A 303 7.75 -30.36 -7.60
N ALA A 304 7.52 -29.20 -8.21
CA ALA A 304 8.14 -27.95 -7.76
C ALA A 304 7.62 -27.59 -6.37
N CYS A 305 8.51 -27.07 -5.53
CA CYS A 305 8.21 -26.60 -4.18
C CYS A 305 8.99 -25.31 -3.90
N ASP A 306 8.57 -24.55 -2.91
CA ASP A 306 9.32 -23.40 -2.42
C ASP A 306 10.18 -23.82 -1.22
N THR A 307 11.50 -23.78 -1.40
CA THR A 307 12.46 -24.00 -0.31
C THR A 307 12.43 -22.88 0.72
N ARG A 308 11.79 -21.75 0.40
CA ARG A 308 11.80 -20.48 1.14
C ARG A 308 13.21 -19.93 1.41
N ASP A 309 14.19 -20.53 0.73
CA ASP A 309 15.60 -20.16 0.68
C ASP A 309 15.89 -19.51 -0.66
N PHE A 310 15.97 -18.19 -0.68
CA PHE A 310 16.27 -17.45 -1.90
C PHE A 310 17.73 -17.58 -2.37
N CYS A 311 18.61 -18.29 -1.67
CA CYS A 311 19.90 -18.72 -2.25
C CYS A 311 19.71 -19.85 -3.27
N THR A 312 18.58 -20.57 -3.23
CA THR A 312 18.33 -21.74 -4.06
C THR A 312 17.40 -21.45 -5.24
N MET A 313 17.43 -22.33 -6.24
CA MET A 313 16.59 -22.33 -7.42
C MET A 313 16.29 -23.77 -7.85
N ALA A 314 15.29 -23.95 -8.73
CA ALA A 314 14.90 -25.25 -9.27
C ALA A 314 14.62 -26.28 -8.16
N SER A 315 13.80 -25.88 -7.18
CA SER A 315 13.48 -26.69 -6.01
C SER A 315 12.41 -27.75 -6.31
N THR A 316 12.64 -28.97 -5.83
CA THR A 316 11.73 -30.11 -6.00
C THR A 316 11.59 -30.92 -4.72
N CYS A 317 10.41 -31.53 -4.54
CA CYS A 317 10.15 -32.45 -3.44
C CYS A 317 10.91 -33.77 -3.63
N HIS A 318 11.62 -34.19 -2.59
CA HIS A 318 12.26 -35.50 -2.49
C HIS A 318 12.14 -36.05 -1.07
N GLN A 319 11.43 -37.17 -0.91
CA GLN A 319 11.14 -37.83 0.36
C GLN A 319 10.54 -36.87 1.40
N GLY A 320 9.56 -36.08 0.98
CA GLY A 320 8.91 -35.09 1.84
C GLY A 320 9.80 -33.90 2.23
N THR A 321 10.94 -33.71 1.59
CA THR A 321 11.80 -32.54 1.79
C THR A 321 11.82 -31.68 0.53
N CYS A 322 11.55 -30.39 0.68
CA CYS A 322 11.78 -29.44 -0.41
C CYS A 322 13.27 -29.11 -0.48
N SER A 323 13.93 -29.43 -1.60
CA SER A 323 15.35 -29.14 -1.79
C SER A 323 15.60 -28.51 -3.15
N GLY A 324 16.50 -27.52 -3.19
CA GLY A 324 16.85 -26.77 -4.40
C GLY A 324 18.34 -26.73 -4.65
N VAL A 325 18.71 -26.34 -5.87
CA VAL A 325 20.10 -26.15 -6.28
C VAL A 325 20.53 -24.72 -5.94
N LEU A 326 21.72 -24.55 -5.35
CA LEU A 326 22.26 -23.22 -5.10
C LEU A 326 22.41 -22.43 -6.42
N LYS A 327 22.03 -21.15 -6.39
CA LYS A 327 22.23 -20.23 -7.51
C LYS A 327 23.72 -20.16 -7.87
N SER A 328 24.00 -20.10 -9.18
CA SER A 328 25.39 -20.02 -9.68
C SER A 328 26.13 -18.82 -9.09
N GLY A 329 27.32 -19.05 -8.55
CA GLY A 329 28.16 -18.00 -7.95
C GLY A 329 27.83 -17.66 -6.48
N VAL A 330 26.86 -18.34 -5.87
CA VAL A 330 26.58 -18.21 -4.43
C VAL A 330 27.50 -19.13 -3.64
N THR A 331 28.24 -18.55 -2.69
CA THR A 331 28.97 -19.26 -1.64
C THR A 331 28.22 -19.03 -0.34
N VAL A 332 27.77 -20.10 0.31
CA VAL A 332 27.13 -20.06 1.64
C VAL A 332 28.21 -20.31 2.69
N TYR A 333 28.44 -19.33 3.56
CA TYR A 333 29.40 -19.40 4.66
C TYR A 333 28.77 -19.98 5.93
N TYR A 334 27.47 -19.74 6.13
CA TYR A 334 26.71 -20.25 7.28
C TYR A 334 25.22 -20.31 6.93
N LYS A 335 24.54 -21.36 7.39
CA LYS A 335 23.08 -21.50 7.28
C LYS A 335 22.52 -22.28 8.48
N THR A 336 21.38 -21.84 9.01
CA THR A 336 20.57 -22.60 9.97
C THR A 336 19.08 -22.25 9.84
N ASP A 337 18.25 -23.28 9.87
CA ASP A 337 16.78 -23.26 10.00
C ASP A 337 16.32 -23.68 11.41
N PHE A 338 17.27 -23.92 12.33
CA PHE A 338 17.02 -24.40 13.70
C PHE A 338 16.31 -25.76 13.80
N SER A 339 16.20 -26.50 12.70
CA SER A 339 15.64 -27.87 12.68
C SER A 339 16.41 -28.84 13.58
N ALA A 340 17.72 -28.61 13.74
CA ALA A 340 18.62 -29.36 14.62
C ALA A 340 18.75 -28.74 16.03
N GLY A 341 17.75 -27.98 16.49
CA GLY A 341 17.79 -27.28 17.77
C GLY A 341 18.64 -26.00 17.70
N PHE A 342 19.41 -25.71 18.74
CA PHE A 342 20.18 -24.46 18.81
C PHE A 342 21.25 -24.28 17.73
N ALA A 343 21.64 -25.32 16.99
CA ALA A 343 22.65 -25.20 15.91
C ALA A 343 23.94 -24.46 16.32
N GLY A 344 24.38 -24.66 17.58
CA GLY A 344 25.56 -23.99 18.15
C GLY A 344 25.33 -22.56 18.65
N TRP A 345 24.12 -22.03 18.51
CA TRP A 345 23.75 -20.76 19.14
C TRP A 345 23.74 -20.89 20.66
N THR A 346 24.27 -19.87 21.33
CA THR A 346 24.43 -19.83 22.78
C THR A 346 23.64 -18.68 23.35
N PRO A 347 22.52 -18.94 24.04
CA PRO A 347 21.83 -17.92 24.81
C PRO A 347 22.68 -17.38 25.95
N LYS A 348 22.52 -16.09 26.27
CA LYS A 348 23.08 -15.51 27.49
C LYS A 348 22.37 -16.12 28.70
N ASP A 349 23.16 -16.58 29.67
CA ASP A 349 22.76 -17.19 30.96
C ASP A 349 22.17 -18.60 30.84
N GLU A 350 23.07 -19.60 30.84
CA GLU A 350 22.82 -21.02 30.54
C GLU A 350 21.83 -21.76 31.47
N MET A 351 21.37 -21.15 32.57
CA MET A 351 20.53 -21.85 33.55
C MET A 351 19.04 -21.49 33.49
N HIS A 352 18.68 -20.32 32.95
CA HIS A 352 17.28 -19.85 32.79
C HIS A 352 17.14 -18.83 31.65
N SER A 353 17.86 -19.02 30.54
CA SER A 353 17.73 -18.11 29.41
C SER A 353 16.32 -18.17 28.83
N PRO A 354 15.68 -17.02 28.53
CA PRO A 354 14.34 -17.00 27.95
C PRO A 354 14.33 -17.34 26.45
N TRP A 355 15.51 -17.53 25.84
CA TRP A 355 15.66 -18.00 24.47
C TRP A 355 15.51 -19.51 24.39
N ALA A 356 14.74 -19.97 23.42
CA ALA A 356 14.49 -21.39 23.15
C ALA A 356 14.51 -21.66 21.64
N VAL A 357 14.77 -22.92 21.28
CA VAL A 357 14.43 -23.46 19.96
C VAL A 357 13.32 -24.48 20.14
N ARG A 358 12.15 -24.19 19.58
CA ARG A 358 10.97 -25.06 19.62
C ARG A 358 9.94 -24.63 18.58
N PRO A 359 8.91 -25.44 18.34
CA PRO A 359 7.80 -25.02 17.49
C PRO A 359 6.91 -23.97 18.16
N ALA A 360 6.23 -23.18 17.33
CA ALA A 360 5.13 -22.32 17.79
C ALA A 360 3.98 -23.18 18.32
N THR A 361 3.39 -22.82 19.46
CA THR A 361 2.28 -23.58 20.06
C THR A 361 0.93 -22.93 19.79
N SER A 362 -0.04 -23.73 19.37
CA SER A 362 -1.40 -23.26 19.03
C SER A 362 -2.16 -22.66 20.21
N ILE A 363 -1.79 -23.01 21.45
CA ILE A 363 -2.37 -22.45 22.68
C ILE A 363 -1.99 -20.98 22.86
N GLU A 364 -0.76 -20.59 22.51
CA GLU A 364 -0.24 -19.23 22.70
C GLU A 364 -0.65 -18.28 21.56
N ARG A 365 -0.93 -18.84 20.37
CA ARG A 365 -1.61 -18.13 19.27
C ARG A 365 -2.99 -17.61 19.67
N GLN A 366 -3.79 -18.46 20.29
CA GLN A 366 -5.18 -18.15 20.65
C GLN A 366 -5.31 -17.30 21.93
N GLN A 367 -4.32 -17.34 22.83
CA GLN A 367 -4.43 -16.62 24.10
C GLN A 367 -4.10 -15.14 24.00
N ASN A 368 -3.17 -14.72 23.12
CA ASN A 368 -2.69 -13.33 23.07
C ASN A 368 -2.04 -12.88 21.73
N GLY A 369 -2.04 -13.71 20.68
CA GLY A 369 -1.45 -13.34 19.38
C GLY A 369 0.07 -13.11 19.40
N PHE A 370 0.82 -13.82 20.26
CA PHE A 370 2.27 -13.57 20.48
C PHE A 370 3.22 -14.37 19.58
N GLU A 371 2.78 -15.39 18.84
CA GLU A 371 3.65 -16.22 17.99
C GLU A 371 3.19 -16.20 16.52
N PRO A 372 4.11 -16.20 15.54
CA PRO A 372 3.76 -16.41 14.13
C PRO A 372 3.11 -17.79 13.92
N GLU A 373 2.23 -17.91 12.92
CA GLU A 373 1.40 -19.10 12.71
C GLU A 373 2.18 -20.38 12.39
N ARG A 374 3.42 -20.23 11.92
CA ARG A 374 4.27 -21.33 11.49
C ARG A 374 5.73 -20.90 11.48
N ASP A 375 6.60 -21.89 11.65
CA ASP A 375 7.97 -21.88 11.14
C ASP A 375 8.06 -21.27 9.74
N HIS A 376 9.09 -20.44 9.51
CA HIS A 376 9.31 -19.90 8.19
C HIS A 376 9.91 -20.98 7.28
N SER A 377 10.78 -21.82 7.81
CA SER A 377 11.39 -22.93 7.09
C SER A 377 10.31 -23.93 6.62
N PRO A 378 10.47 -24.56 5.44
CA PRO A 378 9.59 -25.65 4.99
C PRO A 378 9.95 -26.97 5.68
N SER A 379 10.56 -26.93 6.86
CA SER A 379 10.96 -28.13 7.59
C SER A 379 9.79 -28.68 8.41
N PRO A 380 9.67 -30.02 8.55
CA PRO A 380 8.51 -30.60 9.24
C PRO A 380 8.54 -30.48 10.76
N ASP A 381 9.67 -30.03 11.34
CA ASP A 381 9.85 -29.92 12.78
C ASP A 381 9.19 -28.67 13.36
N GLY A 382 9.07 -27.61 12.56
CA GLY A 382 8.42 -26.37 12.94
C GLY A 382 9.24 -25.48 13.87
N ASN A 383 10.53 -25.76 14.09
CA ASN A 383 11.34 -25.04 15.07
C ASN A 383 11.80 -23.68 14.57
N MET A 384 11.87 -22.73 15.50
CA MET A 384 12.53 -21.44 15.29
C MET A 384 13.26 -21.01 16.56
N LEU A 385 14.24 -20.12 16.43
CA LEU A 385 14.83 -19.46 17.59
C LEU A 385 13.87 -18.38 18.08
N LEU A 386 13.46 -18.45 19.34
CA LEU A 386 12.47 -17.53 19.88
C LEU A 386 12.77 -17.10 21.31
N CYS A 387 12.36 -15.88 21.62
CA CYS A 387 12.36 -15.30 22.94
C CYS A 387 10.98 -14.71 23.20
N LYS A 388 10.32 -15.10 24.29
CA LYS A 388 8.98 -14.62 24.64
C LYS A 388 9.00 -13.67 25.81
N GLN A 389 8.35 -12.52 25.62
CA GLN A 389 8.23 -11.49 26.63
C GLN A 389 9.54 -11.22 27.36
N CYS A 390 10.61 -11.18 26.57
CA CYS A 390 11.96 -11.19 27.08
C CYS A 390 12.33 -9.84 27.67
N GLN A 391 13.00 -9.92 28.80
CA GLN A 391 13.50 -8.75 29.48
C GLN A 391 14.68 -8.16 28.69
N PRO A 392 14.84 -6.83 28.72
CA PRO A 392 16.03 -6.20 28.18
C PRO A 392 17.35 -6.79 28.69
N GLY A 393 18.36 -6.83 27.81
CA GLY A 393 19.70 -7.34 28.11
C GLY A 393 19.88 -8.84 27.88
N THR A 394 18.84 -9.52 27.40
CA THR A 394 18.86 -10.94 26.97
C THR A 394 19.19 -11.04 25.48
N TYR A 395 19.95 -12.07 25.11
CA TYR A 395 20.36 -12.30 23.72
C TYR A 395 20.81 -13.75 23.49
N ALA A 396 20.92 -14.15 22.23
CA ALA A 396 21.56 -15.37 21.78
C ALA A 396 22.62 -15.07 20.70
N ASP A 397 23.78 -15.72 20.82
CA ASP A 397 24.92 -15.55 19.92
C ASP A 397 25.07 -16.77 19.01
N SER A 398 25.36 -16.56 17.73
CA SER A 398 25.73 -17.64 16.81
C SER A 398 27.10 -18.24 17.16
N PRO A 399 27.41 -19.45 16.66
CA PRO A 399 28.79 -19.92 16.62
C PRO A 399 29.67 -18.96 15.77
N PRO A 400 31.01 -19.01 15.92
CA PRO A 400 31.93 -18.34 15.00
C PRO A 400 31.71 -18.76 13.55
N ILE A 401 31.73 -17.80 12.64
CA ILE A 401 31.64 -17.98 11.19
C ILE A 401 32.92 -17.39 10.59
N ASP A 402 33.73 -18.21 9.93
CA ASP A 402 34.96 -17.75 9.30
C ASP A 402 34.65 -17.07 7.95
N LEU A 403 34.87 -15.75 7.90
CA LEU A 403 34.70 -14.93 6.69
C LEU A 403 36.01 -14.35 6.17
N GLU A 404 37.18 -14.75 6.69
CA GLU A 404 38.47 -14.16 6.31
C GLU A 404 38.81 -14.44 4.83
N GLY A 405 38.42 -15.61 4.33
CA GLY A 405 38.62 -16.01 2.93
C GLY A 405 37.58 -15.50 1.93
N ALA A 406 36.54 -14.79 2.38
CA ALA A 406 35.47 -14.33 1.51
C ALA A 406 35.94 -13.17 0.61
N SER A 407 36.14 -13.41 -0.68
CA SER A 407 36.59 -12.39 -1.65
C SER A 407 35.48 -11.42 -2.07
N ASP A 408 34.23 -11.89 -2.09
CA ASP A 408 33.08 -11.11 -2.56
C ASP A 408 32.41 -10.31 -1.42
N ARG A 409 31.32 -9.60 -1.79
CA ARG A 409 30.39 -9.02 -0.80
C ARG A 409 29.77 -10.14 0.01
N VAL A 410 29.50 -9.89 1.29
CA VAL A 410 28.86 -10.86 2.17
C VAL A 410 27.59 -10.25 2.73
N TRP A 411 26.51 -11.03 2.67
CA TRP A 411 25.19 -10.63 3.13
C TRP A 411 24.77 -11.52 4.28
N LEU A 412 24.17 -10.91 5.30
CA LEU A 412 23.38 -11.57 6.33
C LEU A 412 21.91 -11.45 5.97
N THR A 413 21.24 -12.57 5.82
CA THR A 413 19.78 -12.66 5.68
C THR A 413 19.22 -13.51 6.81
N LEU A 414 18.10 -13.08 7.37
CA LEU A 414 17.31 -13.90 8.30
C LEU A 414 15.84 -13.48 8.23
N TRP A 415 14.93 -14.36 8.63
CA TRP A 415 13.53 -14.04 8.77
C TRP A 415 13.21 -13.73 10.23
N ARG A 416 12.38 -12.70 10.44
CA ARG A 416 11.96 -12.27 11.77
C ARG A 416 10.46 -12.11 11.90
N ALA A 417 9.98 -12.36 13.11
CA ALA A 417 8.72 -11.80 13.61
C ALA A 417 8.99 -11.15 14.97
N VAL A 418 8.40 -9.99 15.22
CA VAL A 418 8.48 -9.25 16.48
C VAL A 418 7.08 -8.95 16.95
N LYS A 419 6.79 -9.31 18.20
CA LYS A 419 5.57 -8.90 18.89
C LYS A 419 5.93 -8.02 20.06
N HIS A 420 5.57 -6.75 19.94
CA HIS A 420 5.93 -5.73 20.93
C HIS A 420 4.79 -5.43 21.89
N VAL A 421 5.17 -5.20 23.14
CA VAL A 421 4.39 -4.65 24.24
C VAL A 421 5.36 -3.68 24.93
N ASN A 422 4.91 -2.45 25.11
CA ASN A 422 5.69 -1.20 25.18
C ASN A 422 7.03 -1.24 25.97
N ASP A 423 7.98 -0.36 25.59
CA ASP A 423 9.23 -0.04 26.31
C ASP A 423 10.45 -1.00 26.16
N SER A 424 10.70 -1.57 24.98
CA SER A 424 11.98 -2.26 24.66
C SER A 424 12.28 -2.25 23.15
N SER A 425 13.45 -2.73 22.70
CA SER A 425 13.78 -2.83 21.26
C SER A 425 14.39 -4.19 20.93
N ALA A 426 13.90 -4.86 19.89
CA ALA A 426 14.54 -6.04 19.33
C ALA A 426 15.67 -5.60 18.40
N TYR A 427 16.82 -6.27 18.45
CA TYR A 427 17.97 -5.93 17.62
C TYR A 427 18.71 -7.16 17.08
N VAL A 428 19.37 -6.94 15.95
CA VAL A 428 20.37 -7.84 15.37
C VAL A 428 21.70 -7.10 15.33
N SER A 429 22.76 -7.75 15.79
CA SER A 429 24.12 -7.22 15.76
C SER A 429 25.11 -8.26 15.25
N VAL A 430 26.26 -7.78 14.76
CA VAL A 430 27.35 -8.63 14.27
C VAL A 430 28.66 -8.29 14.97
N PHE A 431 29.51 -9.30 15.17
CA PHE A 431 30.84 -9.11 15.75
C PHE A 431 31.86 -8.76 14.66
N ASP A 432 32.45 -7.56 14.75
CA ASP A 432 33.39 -7.04 13.75
C ASP A 432 34.85 -7.50 13.95
N GLY A 433 35.08 -8.46 14.85
CA GLY A 433 36.41 -8.91 15.27
C GLY A 433 36.91 -8.21 16.54
N THR A 434 36.34 -7.06 16.88
CA THR A 434 36.72 -6.30 18.08
C THR A 434 35.53 -6.00 19.01
N LYS A 435 34.35 -5.73 18.44
CA LYS A 435 33.14 -5.41 19.20
C LYS A 435 31.87 -5.73 18.42
N TRP A 436 30.76 -5.76 19.14
CA TRP A 436 29.42 -5.93 18.57
C TRP A 436 28.94 -4.63 17.90
N ARG A 437 28.31 -4.78 16.73
CA ARG A 437 27.76 -3.69 15.91
C ARG A 437 26.31 -3.99 15.59
N VAL A 438 25.39 -3.14 16.04
CA VAL A 438 23.98 -3.24 15.67
C VAL A 438 23.85 -2.97 14.17
N VAL A 439 23.20 -3.90 13.46
CA VAL A 439 22.94 -3.83 12.02
C VAL A 439 21.46 -3.70 11.70
N TRP A 440 20.59 -3.97 12.67
CA TRP A 440 19.14 -3.77 12.59
C TRP A 440 18.54 -3.64 14.00
N SER A 441 17.51 -2.81 14.15
CA SER A 441 16.73 -2.71 15.40
C SER A 441 15.32 -2.16 15.14
N THR A 442 14.37 -2.50 16.01
CA THR A 442 13.04 -1.87 16.00
C THR A 442 13.09 -0.47 16.62
N PRO A 443 12.25 0.49 16.16
CA PRO A 443 12.10 1.79 16.83
C PRO A 443 11.69 1.65 18.30
N PHE A 444 12.12 2.58 19.14
CA PHE A 444 11.71 2.65 20.55
C PHE A 444 10.29 3.22 20.68
N GLY A 445 9.46 2.62 21.55
CA GLY A 445 8.14 3.15 21.90
C GLY A 445 7.05 2.96 20.85
N ASP A 446 7.33 2.21 19.79
CA ASP A 446 6.36 1.85 18.75
C ASP A 446 5.73 0.49 19.09
N ALA A 447 4.39 0.44 19.21
CA ALA A 447 3.62 -0.77 19.47
C ALA A 447 3.50 -1.66 18.21
N SER A 448 4.56 -1.73 17.42
CA SER A 448 4.61 -2.48 16.18
C SER A 448 4.46 -3.98 16.44
N GLN A 449 3.58 -4.61 15.67
CA GLN A 449 3.31 -6.05 15.74
C GLN A 449 3.46 -6.63 14.35
N ASP A 450 4.38 -7.57 14.20
CA ASP A 450 4.43 -8.38 13.01
C ASP A 450 3.33 -9.45 13.09
N PHE A 451 2.39 -9.39 12.15
CA PHE A 451 1.40 -10.46 11.95
C PHE A 451 1.90 -11.55 11.00
N THR A 452 3.10 -11.38 10.43
CA THR A 452 3.74 -12.30 9.48
C THR A 452 5.27 -12.20 9.57
N TRP A 453 6.00 -13.09 8.89
CA TRP A 453 7.45 -13.05 8.82
C TRP A 453 7.95 -11.95 7.88
N TYR A 454 8.99 -11.24 8.30
CA TYR A 454 9.69 -10.21 7.51
C TYR A 454 11.17 -10.56 7.34
N PRO A 455 11.78 -10.33 6.18
CA PRO A 455 13.20 -10.57 6.00
C PRO A 455 14.02 -9.39 6.53
N ILE A 456 15.09 -9.67 7.25
CA ILE A 456 16.22 -8.76 7.48
C ILE A 456 17.29 -9.11 6.47
N THR A 457 17.82 -8.11 5.77
CA THR A 457 18.91 -8.30 4.80
C THR A 457 19.91 -7.16 4.94
N VAL A 458 21.13 -7.50 5.35
CA VAL A 458 22.17 -6.52 5.65
C VAL A 458 23.45 -6.90 4.93
N ASP A 459 24.05 -5.94 4.23
CA ASP A 459 25.43 -6.07 3.75
C ASP A 459 26.39 -5.99 4.95
N VAL A 460 27.07 -7.10 5.22
CA VAL A 460 28.02 -7.25 6.31
C VAL A 460 29.48 -7.30 5.82
N THR A 461 29.73 -6.97 4.56
CA THR A 461 31.06 -7.04 3.91
C THR A 461 32.17 -6.34 4.71
N ARG A 462 31.85 -5.22 5.36
CA ARG A 462 32.82 -4.44 6.15
C ARG A 462 33.17 -5.07 7.51
N PHE A 463 32.47 -6.12 7.92
CA PHE A 463 32.63 -6.77 9.22
C PHE A 463 33.31 -8.14 9.11
N LYS A 464 33.74 -8.56 7.92
CA LYS A 464 34.41 -9.86 7.69
C LYS A 464 35.61 -10.04 8.62
N ASN A 465 35.66 -11.17 9.32
CA ASN A 465 36.78 -11.61 10.14
C ASN A 465 36.66 -13.12 10.41
N ALA A 466 37.72 -13.75 10.90
CA ALA A 466 37.76 -15.19 11.20
C ALA A 466 36.84 -15.63 12.35
N ASN A 467 36.33 -14.69 13.15
CA ASN A 467 35.46 -14.93 14.29
C ASN A 467 34.16 -14.11 14.18
N PHE A 468 33.66 -13.90 12.95
CA PHE A 468 32.40 -13.19 12.75
C PHE A 468 31.29 -13.95 13.46
N LYS A 469 30.39 -13.22 14.12
CA LYS A 469 29.24 -13.79 14.85
C LYS A 469 28.03 -12.91 14.66
N ILE A 470 26.86 -13.50 14.81
CA ILE A 470 25.56 -12.83 14.82
C ILE A 470 25.02 -12.89 16.24
N ARG A 471 24.36 -11.82 16.67
CA ARG A 471 23.64 -11.76 17.94
C ARG A 471 22.25 -11.23 17.71
N VAL A 472 21.27 -11.92 18.25
CA VAL A 472 19.86 -11.50 18.29
C VAL A 472 19.50 -11.22 19.75
N GLY A 473 18.86 -10.09 20.04
CA GLY A 473 18.68 -9.68 21.42
C GLY A 473 17.57 -8.66 21.62
N ILE A 474 17.25 -8.43 22.90
CA ILE A 474 16.36 -7.36 23.37
C ILE A 474 17.19 -6.33 24.12
N ASP A 475 17.11 -5.07 23.72
CA ASP A 475 17.78 -3.95 24.40
C ASP A 475 16.80 -3.18 25.31
N VAL A 476 17.38 -2.38 26.21
CA VAL A 476 16.69 -1.64 27.30
C VAL A 476 15.79 -0.55 26.74
N GLY A 477 14.51 -0.59 27.09
CA GLY A 477 13.66 0.60 27.18
C GLY A 477 13.41 1.00 28.63
N ASP A 478 12.44 1.90 28.89
CA ASP A 478 12.26 2.60 30.17
C ASP A 478 12.32 1.65 31.39
N PRO A 479 13.36 1.74 32.25
CA PRO A 479 13.52 0.86 33.40
C PRO A 479 12.43 1.01 34.47
N GLN A 480 11.51 1.97 34.32
CA GLN A 480 10.40 2.20 35.24
C GLN A 480 9.09 1.49 34.87
N GLN A 481 8.96 0.92 33.66
CA GLN A 481 7.74 0.24 33.21
C GLN A 481 7.96 -1.27 33.05
N ASN A 482 7.69 -1.99 34.14
CA ASN A 482 8.19 -3.36 34.32
C ASN A 482 7.24 -4.48 33.88
N ASN A 483 6.30 -4.28 32.95
CA ASN A 483 5.15 -5.19 32.91
C ASN A 483 4.99 -6.15 31.73
N TYR A 484 5.55 -5.93 30.53
CA TYR A 484 5.49 -6.95 29.47
C TYR A 484 6.68 -6.81 28.52
N GLY A 485 7.50 -7.87 28.36
CA GLY A 485 8.71 -7.80 27.52
C GLY A 485 8.45 -7.98 26.02
N THR A 486 9.43 -7.66 25.17
CA THR A 486 9.36 -7.90 23.71
C THR A 486 9.47 -9.39 23.40
N SER A 487 8.64 -9.89 22.48
CA SER A 487 8.84 -11.22 21.90
C SER A 487 9.51 -11.12 20.53
N PHE A 488 10.54 -11.91 20.31
CA PHE A 488 11.35 -11.89 19.09
C PHE A 488 11.57 -13.32 18.59
N PHE A 489 11.23 -13.55 17.32
CA PHE A 489 11.30 -14.81 16.61
C PHE A 489 12.25 -14.64 15.43
N VAL A 490 13.15 -15.60 15.26
CA VAL A 490 14.19 -15.59 14.23
C VAL A 490 14.26 -16.97 13.60
N ASP A 491 14.31 -16.99 12.29
CA ASP A 491 14.44 -18.22 11.52
C ASP A 491 15.23 -18.01 10.22
N ASP A 492 15.65 -19.10 9.57
CA ASP A 492 16.29 -19.10 8.25
C ASP A 492 17.49 -18.15 8.15
N VAL A 493 18.44 -18.28 9.09
CA VAL A 493 19.63 -17.43 9.15
C VAL A 493 20.65 -17.91 8.12
N ILE A 494 21.03 -17.02 7.20
CA ILE A 494 21.96 -17.29 6.10
C ILE A 494 23.04 -16.20 6.02
N VAL A 495 24.30 -16.62 5.88
CA VAL A 495 25.44 -15.75 5.52
C VAL A 495 26.01 -16.23 4.19
N ALA A 496 25.95 -15.40 3.15
CA ALA A 496 26.31 -15.80 1.79
C ALA A 496 26.97 -14.69 0.96
N SER A 497 27.59 -15.07 -0.18
CA SER A 497 28.27 -14.13 -1.10
C SER A 497 27.33 -13.25 -1.95
N GLN A 498 26.02 -13.52 -1.90
CA GLN A 498 24.98 -12.74 -2.56
C GLN A 498 23.80 -12.52 -1.62
N SER A 499 22.95 -11.54 -1.95
CA SER A 499 21.69 -11.33 -1.23
C SER A 499 20.76 -12.52 -1.51
N CYS A 500 20.39 -13.24 -0.45
CA CYS A 500 19.47 -14.36 -0.49
C CYS A 500 18.12 -14.01 0.14
N ALA A 501 17.60 -12.82 -0.18
CA ALA A 501 16.29 -12.34 0.25
C ALA A 501 15.33 -12.20 -0.96
N PRO A 502 14.01 -12.03 -0.74
CA PRO A 502 13.05 -11.89 -1.83
C PRO A 502 13.41 -10.69 -2.74
N PRO A 503 13.25 -10.79 -4.07
CA PRO A 503 13.52 -9.67 -4.97
C PRO A 503 12.55 -8.51 -4.69
N GLY A 504 13.06 -7.37 -4.21
CA GLY A 504 12.27 -6.16 -3.95
C GLY A 504 12.55 -5.46 -2.62
N THR A 505 13.30 -6.07 -1.70
CA THR A 505 13.60 -5.51 -0.36
C THR A 505 14.80 -4.55 -0.31
N ALA A 506 15.13 -3.91 -1.44
CA ALA A 506 16.19 -2.92 -1.47
C ALA A 506 15.83 -1.68 -0.62
N GLN A 507 16.57 -1.52 0.48
CA GLN A 507 16.81 -0.29 1.25
C GLN A 507 15.75 0.18 2.26
N GLY A 508 15.91 -0.28 3.51
CA GLY A 508 15.74 0.60 4.68
C GLY A 508 17.02 1.41 4.85
N GLY A 509 17.03 2.63 4.29
CA GLY A 509 18.17 3.54 4.35
C GLY A 509 18.62 3.82 5.78
N SER A 510 19.93 3.75 5.99
CA SER A 510 20.62 4.40 7.08
C SER A 510 20.33 5.91 7.04
N ASN A 511 19.45 6.40 7.91
CA ASN A 511 19.49 7.78 8.36
C ASN A 511 20.06 7.80 9.78
N GLY A 512 21.32 8.16 9.87
CA GLY A 512 22.06 8.29 11.13
C GLY A 512 23.36 9.06 10.90
N GLY A 513 23.26 10.18 10.19
CA GLY A 513 24.27 11.24 10.20
C GLY A 513 23.76 12.40 11.05
N ASN A 514 24.14 12.41 12.33
CA ASN A 514 24.75 13.54 13.02
C ASN A 514 25.34 13.08 14.35
#